data_AF-E9QDL3-F1
#
_entry.id   AF-E9QDL3-F1
#
_cell.length_a   1.000
_cell.length_b   1.000
_cell.length_c   1.000
_cell.angle_alpha   90.00
_cell.angle_beta   90.00
_cell.angle_gamma   90.00
#
_symmetry.space_group_name_H-M   'P 1'
#
loop_
_entity.id
_entity.type
_entity.pdbx_description
1 polymer ?
#
loop_
_entity_poly.entity_id
_entity_poly.type
_entity_poly.pdbx_seq_one_letter_code
_entity_poly.pdbx_strand_id
1 'polypeptide(L)'
;MSTLCKPRETLVKVEDEFSEVMLGHVVPSCVPLQRCGGCCSDEAMVCVNVAKHTTIIQLQQYATDSEGNMAESIIELPFVEHSQCQCRFRD
;
A
#
# COMPACT_ATOMS: atom_id res chain seq x y z
N MET A 1 -11.98 -4.90 -20.36
CA MET A 1 -11.53 -4.43 -19.04
C MET A 1 -12.61 -3.55 -18.44
N SER A 2 -13.11 -3.84 -17.23
CA SER A 2 -14.05 -2.95 -16.55
C SER A 2 -13.29 -1.76 -15.99
N THR A 3 -13.73 -0.54 -16.31
CA THR A 3 -13.13 0.73 -15.84
C THR A 3 -13.86 1.30 -14.62
N LEU A 4 -14.90 0.65 -14.09
CA LEU A 4 -15.69 1.17 -12.96
C LEU A 4 -14.84 1.41 -11.70
N CYS A 5 -15.15 2.46 -10.94
CA CYS A 5 -14.58 2.71 -9.61
C CYS A 5 -14.84 1.55 -8.64
N LYS A 6 -13.79 0.81 -8.28
CA LYS A 6 -13.85 -0.31 -7.32
C LYS A 6 -12.47 -0.62 -6.73
N PRO A 7 -12.37 -1.43 -5.65
CA PRO A 7 -11.10 -1.98 -5.20
C PRO A 7 -10.44 -2.82 -6.30
N ARG A 8 -9.13 -2.63 -6.47
CA ARG A 8 -8.29 -3.33 -7.45
C ARG A 8 -6.94 -3.61 -6.83
N GLU A 9 -6.40 -4.79 -7.16
CA GLU A 9 -5.02 -5.11 -6.82
C GLU A 9 -4.07 -4.12 -7.49
N THR A 10 -3.24 -3.48 -6.68
CA THR A 10 -2.24 -2.50 -7.09
C THR A 10 -0.95 -2.81 -6.34
N LEU A 11 0.18 -2.77 -7.04
CA LEU A 11 1.48 -2.88 -6.39
C LEU A 11 1.81 -1.56 -5.72
N VAL A 12 1.91 -1.59 -4.40
CA VAL A 12 2.25 -0.43 -3.58
C VAL A 12 3.67 -0.63 -3.08
N LYS A 13 4.51 0.39 -3.26
CA LYS A 13 5.87 0.35 -2.76
C LYS A 13 5.87 0.50 -1.25
N VAL A 14 6.70 -0.31 -0.59
CA VAL A 14 6.80 -0.27 0.88
C VAL A 14 7.34 1.09 1.36
N GLU A 15 8.30 1.67 0.62
CA GLU A 15 8.92 2.98 0.91
C GLU A 15 7.93 4.16 0.89
N ASP A 16 6.90 4.08 0.05
CA ASP A 16 5.90 5.15 -0.08
C ASP A 16 4.93 5.20 1.12
N GLU A 17 4.72 4.06 1.78
CA GLU A 17 3.81 3.93 2.93
C GLU A 17 4.55 4.02 4.27
N PHE A 18 5.79 3.51 4.33
CA PHE A 18 6.60 3.45 5.54
C PHE A 18 8.01 3.98 5.28
N SER A 19 8.13 5.30 5.30
CA SER A 19 9.41 5.98 5.10
C SER A 19 10.47 5.62 6.16
N GLU A 20 10.06 5.20 7.37
CA GLU A 20 10.95 4.80 8.45
C GLU A 20 11.74 3.51 8.15
N VAL A 21 11.26 2.68 7.22
CA VAL A 21 11.90 1.40 6.86
C VAL A 21 13.07 1.60 5.88
N MET A 22 13.28 2.84 5.41
CA MET A 22 14.42 3.26 4.59
C MET A 22 15.79 3.02 5.25
N LEU A 23 15.83 2.72 6.56
CA LEU A 23 17.05 2.37 7.29
C LEU A 23 17.64 1.01 6.87
N GLY A 24 16.89 0.19 6.12
CA GLY A 24 17.36 -1.09 5.59
C GLY A 24 16.75 -1.41 4.24
N HIS A 25 17.24 -2.49 3.62
CA HIS A 25 16.67 -3.02 2.39
C HIS A 25 15.53 -3.99 2.71
N VAL A 26 14.35 -3.77 2.13
CA VAL A 26 13.14 -4.57 2.38
C VAL A 26 12.75 -5.40 1.16
N VAL A 27 12.44 -6.68 1.39
CA VAL A 27 12.02 -7.64 0.37
C VAL A 27 10.69 -8.29 0.74
N PRO A 28 9.68 -8.28 -0.15
CA PRO A 28 9.63 -7.53 -1.41
C PRO A 28 9.56 -6.01 -1.19
N SER A 29 10.06 -5.22 -2.14
CA SER A 29 9.97 -3.74 -2.11
C SER A 29 8.59 -3.21 -2.50
N CYS A 30 7.71 -4.06 -3.03
CA CYS A 30 6.32 -3.76 -3.35
C CYS A 30 5.42 -4.89 -2.88
N VAL A 31 4.24 -4.55 -2.39
CA VAL A 31 3.21 -5.51 -1.95
C VAL A 31 1.92 -5.31 -2.74
N PRO A 32 1.21 -6.40 -3.11
CA PRO A 32 -0.11 -6.29 -3.73
C PRO A 32 -1.15 -5.90 -2.67
N LEU A 33 -1.85 -4.80 -2.90
CA LEU A 33 -2.92 -4.31 -2.02
C LEU A 33 -4.16 -3.94 -2.82
N GLN A 34 -5.34 -4.06 -2.20
CA GLN A 34 -6.55 -3.48 -2.74
C GLN A 34 -6.54 -1.96 -2.59
N ARG A 35 -6.50 -1.24 -3.72
CA ARG A 35 -6.63 0.22 -3.78
C ARG A 35 -7.80 0.61 -4.68
N CYS A 36 -8.39 1.77 -4.42
CA CYS A 36 -9.50 2.26 -5.22
C CYS A 36 -8.96 2.73 -6.58
N GLY A 37 -9.53 2.20 -7.66
CA GLY A 37 -9.14 2.56 -9.00
C GLY A 37 -10.27 2.38 -10.01
N GLY A 38 -10.11 3.02 -11.16
CA GLY A 38 -11.14 3.14 -12.18
C GLY A 38 -11.57 4.59 -12.39
N CYS A 39 -12.54 4.79 -13.27
CA CYS A 39 -13.12 6.08 -13.59
C CYS A 39 -14.53 6.22 -12.99
N CYS A 40 -14.89 7.48 -12.77
CA CYS A 40 -16.25 7.90 -12.48
C CYS A 40 -16.97 8.28 -13.78
N SER A 41 -18.30 8.35 -13.76
CA SER A 41 -19.08 8.80 -14.92
C SER A 41 -18.95 10.30 -15.17
N ASP A 42 -18.62 11.06 -14.14
CA ASP A 42 -18.38 12.50 -14.17
C ASP A 42 -16.89 12.76 -13.90
N GLU A 43 -16.25 13.54 -14.77
CA GLU A 43 -14.82 13.88 -14.68
C GLU A 43 -14.51 14.78 -13.47
N ALA A 44 -15.51 15.48 -12.93
CA ALA A 44 -15.38 16.25 -11.69
C ALA A 44 -15.35 15.36 -10.44
N MET A 45 -15.72 14.08 -10.55
CA MET A 45 -15.67 13.13 -9.44
C MET A 45 -14.35 12.34 -9.42
N VAL A 46 -13.91 11.96 -8.23
CA VAL A 46 -12.75 11.10 -8.00
C VAL A 46 -13.19 9.81 -7.33
N CYS A 47 -12.59 8.69 -7.74
CA CYS A 47 -12.79 7.40 -7.10
C CYS A 47 -12.00 7.36 -5.79
N VAL A 48 -12.71 7.38 -4.66
CA VAL A 48 -12.12 7.40 -3.31
C VAL A 48 -12.61 6.21 -2.48
N ASN A 49 -11.85 5.82 -1.46
CA ASN A 49 -12.29 4.81 -0.51
C ASN A 49 -13.34 5.37 0.45
N VAL A 50 -14.36 4.56 0.75
CA VAL A 50 -15.37 4.85 1.78
C VAL A 50 -15.32 3.84 2.93
N ALA A 51 -14.66 2.70 2.72
CA ALA A 51 -14.32 1.74 3.76
C ALA A 51 -12.92 1.17 3.50
N LYS A 52 -12.22 0.82 4.58
CA LYS A 52 -10.87 0.28 4.56
C LYS A 52 -10.65 -0.66 5.75
N HIS A 53 -9.68 -1.55 5.62
CA HIS A 53 -9.18 -2.39 6.70
C HIS A 53 -7.65 -2.41 6.68
N THR A 54 -7.06 -2.85 7.78
CA THR A 54 -5.61 -3.01 7.92
C THR A 54 -5.26 -4.48 7.75
N THR A 55 -4.27 -4.76 6.91
CA THR A 55 -3.70 -6.08 6.67
C THR A 55 -2.23 -6.05 7.10
N ILE A 56 -1.84 -6.98 7.98
CA ILE A 56 -0.44 -7.12 8.39
C ILE A 56 0.29 -7.96 7.35
N ILE A 57 1.39 -7.45 6.81
CA ILE A 57 2.23 -8.17 5.85
C ILE A 57 3.62 -8.36 6.44
N GLN A 58 4.14 -9.58 6.32
CA GLN A 58 5.49 -9.95 6.72
C GLN A 58 6.46 -9.68 5.58
N LEU A 59 7.55 -8.98 5.87
CA LEU A 59 8.59 -8.62 4.92
C LEU A 59 9.96 -9.00 5.49
N GLN A 60 10.90 -9.35 4.63
CA GLN A 60 12.29 -9.53 5.02
C GLN A 60 12.99 -8.18 5.02
N GLN A 61 13.69 -7.85 6.11
CA GLN A 61 14.51 -6.65 6.22
C GLN A 61 15.99 -7.06 6.37
N TYR A 62 16.84 -6.38 5.61
CA TYR A 62 18.28 -6.46 5.70
C TYR A 62 18.81 -5.10 6.13
N ALA A 63 19.29 -5.00 7.36
CA ALA A 63 19.79 -3.75 7.93
C ALA A 63 21.12 -3.97 8.65
N THR A 64 21.91 -2.91 8.79
CA THR A 64 23.12 -2.95 9.61
C THR A 64 22.72 -2.82 11.08
N ASP A 65 23.18 -3.75 11.92
CA ASP A 65 22.93 -3.70 13.36
C ASP A 65 23.80 -2.64 14.07
N SER A 66 23.61 -2.48 15.38
CA SER A 66 24.39 -1.54 16.18
C SER A 66 25.89 -1.85 16.24
N GLU A 67 26.30 -3.06 15.84
CA GLU A 67 27.67 -3.55 15.87
C GLU A 67 28.34 -3.43 14.48
N GLY A 68 27.60 -2.97 13.46
CA GLY A 68 28.09 -2.79 12.10
C GLY A 68 27.95 -4.03 11.22
N ASN A 69 27.29 -5.09 11.69
CA ASN A 69 27.10 -6.32 10.92
C ASN A 69 25.78 -6.28 10.14
N MET A 70 25.73 -7.00 9.02
CA MET A 70 24.49 -7.16 8.24
C MET A 70 23.59 -8.18 8.94
N ALA A 71 22.42 -7.74 9.38
CA ALA A 71 21.40 -8.56 10.03
C ALA A 71 20.18 -8.74 9.11
N GLU A 72 19.65 -9.96 9.09
CA GLU A 72 18.38 -10.29 8.43
C GLU A 72 17.29 -10.51 9.49
N SER A 73 16.12 -9.93 9.29
CA SER A 73 14.97 -10.10 10.17
C SER A 73 13.65 -10.13 9.38
N ILE A 74 12.61 -10.68 10.00
CA ILE A 74 11.23 -10.55 9.50
C ILE A 74 10.58 -9.42 10.26
N ILE A 75 10.05 -8.44 9.53
CA ILE A 75 9.27 -7.33 10.06
C ILE A 75 7.81 -7.47 9.64
N GLU A 76 6.91 -6.99 10.48
CA GLU A 76 5.48 -6.99 10.21
C GLU A 76 4.99 -5.55 10.05
N LEU A 77 4.48 -5.20 8.87
CA LEU A 77 4.00 -3.85 8.60
C LEU A 77 2.49 -3.81 8.35
N PRO A 78 1.77 -2.83 8.92
CA PRO A 78 0.32 -2.73 8.82
C PRO A 78 -0.13 -1.94 7.58
N PHE A 79 -0.38 -2.61 6.46
CA PHE A 79 -0.84 -1.95 5.24
C PHE A 79 -2.34 -1.65 5.24
N VAL A 80 -2.73 -0.54 4.64
CA VAL A 80 -4.14 -0.20 4.43
C VAL A 80 -4.63 -0.75 3.08
N GLU A 81 -5.74 -1.48 3.14
CA GLU A 81 -6.49 -1.95 1.99
C GLU A 81 -7.88 -1.30 1.92
N HIS A 82 -8.30 -0.96 0.71
CA HIS A 82 -9.61 -0.39 0.46
C HIS A 82 -10.62 -1.51 0.22
N SER A 83 -11.64 -1.60 1.07
CA SER A 83 -12.70 -2.61 0.96
C SER A 83 -13.93 -2.12 0.19
N GLN A 84 -14.14 -0.80 0.12
CA GLN A 84 -15.22 -0.19 -0.65
C GLN A 84 -14.81 1.16 -1.23
N CYS A 85 -15.19 1.41 -2.48
CA CYS A 85 -14.90 2.65 -3.22
C CYS A 85 -16.19 3.31 -3.72
N GLN A 86 -16.20 4.64 -3.79
CA GLN A 86 -17.28 5.42 -4.38
C GLN A 86 -16.72 6.64 -5.12
N CYS A 87 -17.48 7.12 -6.10
CA CYS A 87 -17.22 8.40 -6.75
C CYS A 87 -17.73 9.53 -5.86
N ARG A 88 -16.85 10.48 -5.52
CA ARG A 88 -17.17 11.68 -4.74
C ARG A 88 -16.65 12.91 -5.47
N PHE A 89 -17.35 14.04 -5.38
CA PHE A 89 -16.83 15.31 -5.85
C PHE A 89 -15.60 15.71 -5.03
N ARG A 90 -14.66 16.43 -5.66
CA ARG A 90 -13.57 17.07 -4.93
C ARG A 90 -14.16 18.23 -4.12
N ASP A 91 -13.86 18.27 -2.83
CA ASP A 91 -14.15 19.44 -1.99
C ASP A 91 -13.25 20.63 -2.38
#